data_AF-A0AAW7XEV7-F1
#
_entry.id   AF-A0AAW7XEV7-F1
#
_cell.length_a   1.000
_cell.length_b   1.000
_cell.length_c   1.000
_cell.angle_alpha   90.00
_cell.angle_beta   90.00
_cell.angle_gamma   90.00
#
_symmetry.space_group_name_H-M   'P 1'
#
loop_
_entity.id
_entity.type
_entity.pdbx_description
1 polymer ?
#
loop_
_entity_poly.entity_id
_entity_poly.type
_entity_poly.pdbx_seq_one_letter_code
_entity_poly.pdbx_strand_id
1 'polypeptide(L)'
;MNHKEAKEIVEKDVIEKLDGFSIVEESTIEFSSCFAFYYQNDTYSKTRHVMDMSVGAGAVLVSKESGEVFETGSAYSTEYYVSVFESCGDPFGEVTSTISVYGWEFGANKVAATKLIKAESGLNLRESKLIVDAVLNNESRSFTTESSEKAIEVANKLRNYGFRCKQLWSNQC
;
A
#
# COMPACT_ATOMS: atom_id res chain seq x y z
N MET A 1 -4.36 -0.67 -19.17
CA MET A 1 -3.55 -1.76 -19.72
C MET A 1 -4.39 -3.03 -19.86
N ASN A 2 -4.17 -3.83 -20.89
CA ASN A 2 -4.80 -5.15 -21.05
C ASN A 2 -3.85 -6.30 -20.63
N HIS A 3 -4.38 -7.51 -20.51
CA HIS A 3 -3.62 -8.68 -20.06
C HIS A 3 -2.39 -9.00 -20.93
N LYS A 4 -2.50 -8.86 -22.26
CA LYS A 4 -1.40 -9.16 -23.19
C LYS A 4 -0.23 -8.18 -22.97
N GLU A 5 -0.53 -6.90 -22.86
CA GLU A 5 0.48 -5.86 -22.57
C GLU A 5 1.16 -6.13 -21.23
N ALA A 6 0.39 -6.47 -20.20
CA ALA A 6 0.94 -6.76 -18.87
C ALA A 6 1.85 -8.02 -18.89
N LYS A 7 1.47 -9.04 -19.67
CA LYS A 7 2.28 -10.24 -19.87
C LYS A 7 3.62 -9.93 -20.54
N GLU A 8 3.61 -9.16 -21.62
CA GLU A 8 4.83 -8.77 -22.35
C GLU A 8 5.81 -8.01 -21.43
N ILE A 9 5.27 -7.20 -20.48
CA ILE A 9 6.06 -6.54 -19.45
C ILE A 9 6.72 -7.57 -18.51
N VAL A 10 5.98 -8.56 -17.99
CA VAL A 10 6.54 -9.59 -17.10
C VAL A 10 7.59 -10.44 -17.81
N GLU A 11 7.33 -10.82 -19.05
CA GLU A 11 8.27 -11.61 -19.85
C GLU A 11 9.62 -10.88 -19.95
N LYS A 12 9.60 -9.61 -20.33
CA LYS A 12 10.80 -8.79 -20.50
C LYS A 12 11.49 -8.44 -19.18
N ASP A 13 10.71 -8.01 -18.18
CA ASP A 13 11.28 -7.41 -16.97
C ASP A 13 11.62 -8.43 -15.89
N VAL A 14 11.06 -9.64 -15.97
CA VAL A 14 11.31 -10.72 -15.00
C VAL A 14 11.83 -11.98 -15.69
N ILE A 15 11.08 -12.56 -16.63
CA ILE A 15 11.36 -13.91 -17.14
C ILE A 15 12.65 -13.98 -17.95
N GLU A 16 12.93 -13.01 -18.83
CA GLU A 16 14.17 -12.98 -19.63
C GLU A 16 15.44 -12.89 -18.76
N LYS A 17 15.31 -12.48 -17.49
CA LYS A 17 16.41 -12.41 -16.52
C LYS A 17 16.60 -13.73 -15.75
N LEU A 18 15.65 -14.66 -15.87
CA LEU A 18 15.62 -15.95 -15.18
C LEU A 18 15.76 -17.08 -16.19
N ASP A 19 16.94 -17.68 -16.25
CA ASP A 19 17.19 -18.80 -17.18
C ASP A 19 16.33 -20.03 -16.84
N GLY A 20 15.59 -20.54 -17.82
CA GLY A 20 14.75 -21.72 -17.70
C GLY A 20 13.47 -21.54 -16.88
N PHE A 21 12.87 -20.33 -16.88
CA PHE A 21 11.56 -20.07 -16.29
C PHE A 21 10.53 -19.65 -17.33
N SER A 22 9.27 -19.97 -17.05
CA SER A 22 8.11 -19.61 -17.86
C SER A 22 6.95 -19.15 -17.00
N ILE A 23 6.11 -18.25 -17.53
CA ILE A 23 4.84 -17.85 -16.88
C ILE A 23 3.89 -19.05 -16.87
N VAL A 24 3.20 -19.24 -15.75
CA VAL A 24 2.13 -20.23 -15.58
C VAL A 24 0.80 -19.56 -15.89
N GLU A 25 0.42 -19.56 -17.17
CA GLU A 25 -0.73 -18.83 -17.70
C GLU A 25 -2.04 -19.12 -16.96
N GLU A 26 -2.28 -20.39 -16.63
CA GLU A 26 -3.49 -20.81 -15.92
C GLU A 26 -3.62 -20.26 -14.50
N SER A 27 -2.52 -19.79 -13.92
CA SER A 27 -2.45 -19.25 -12.57
C SER A 27 -2.57 -17.73 -12.54
N THR A 28 -2.56 -17.05 -13.68
CA THR A 28 -2.63 -15.58 -13.71
C THR A 28 -3.99 -15.09 -13.22
N ILE A 29 -3.97 -14.11 -12.31
CA ILE A 29 -5.18 -13.53 -11.72
C ILE A 29 -5.26 -12.05 -12.11
N GLU A 30 -6.45 -11.61 -12.49
CA GLU A 30 -6.74 -10.19 -12.73
C GLU A 30 -7.46 -9.58 -11.52
N PHE A 31 -6.89 -8.51 -10.98
CA PHE A 31 -7.47 -7.70 -9.89
C PHE A 31 -7.96 -6.35 -10.41
N SER A 32 -8.48 -5.50 -9.52
CA SER A 32 -9.06 -4.22 -9.96
C SER A 32 -8.01 -3.26 -10.51
N SER A 33 -6.85 -3.16 -9.85
CA SER A 33 -5.77 -2.21 -10.14
C SER A 33 -4.53 -2.85 -10.78
N CYS A 34 -4.39 -4.17 -10.74
CA CYS A 34 -3.20 -4.89 -11.22
C CYS A 34 -3.51 -6.26 -11.82
N PHE A 35 -2.50 -6.85 -12.43
CA PHE A 35 -2.45 -8.28 -12.78
C PHE A 35 -1.44 -8.98 -11.87
N ALA A 36 -1.72 -10.22 -11.48
CA ALA A 36 -0.80 -11.06 -10.72
C ALA A 36 -0.39 -12.26 -11.58
N PHE A 37 0.87 -12.30 -11.99
CA PHE A 37 1.45 -13.38 -12.76
C PHE A 37 2.26 -14.32 -11.86
N TYR A 38 2.25 -15.60 -12.19
CA TYR A 38 3.10 -16.60 -11.54
C TYR A 38 4.00 -17.21 -12.58
N TYR A 39 5.19 -17.61 -12.16
CA TYR A 39 6.17 -18.24 -13.04
C TYR A 39 6.83 -19.41 -12.31
N GLN A 40 7.33 -20.36 -13.08
CA GLN A 40 7.96 -21.56 -12.54
C GLN A 40 9.04 -22.06 -13.48
N ASN A 41 10.03 -22.77 -12.93
CA ASN A 41 11.08 -23.31 -13.76
C ASN A 41 10.52 -24.42 -14.67
N ASP A 42 11.11 -24.51 -15.86
CA ASP A 42 10.67 -25.41 -16.92
C ASP A 42 10.85 -26.88 -16.52
N THR A 43 11.85 -27.19 -15.69
CA THR A 43 12.12 -28.55 -15.21
C THR A 43 10.94 -29.06 -14.39
N TYR A 44 10.53 -28.33 -13.35
CA TYR A 44 9.36 -28.68 -12.54
C TYR A 44 8.08 -28.75 -13.38
N SER A 45 7.91 -27.82 -14.32
CA SER A 45 6.73 -27.81 -15.19
C SER A 45 6.60 -29.10 -16.01
N LYS A 46 7.73 -29.71 -16.38
CA LYS A 46 7.81 -31.00 -17.10
C LYS A 46 7.74 -32.21 -16.16
N THR A 47 8.50 -32.19 -15.06
CA THR A 47 8.68 -33.37 -14.20
C THR A 47 7.59 -33.52 -13.15
N ARG A 48 7.01 -32.40 -12.71
CA ARG A 48 6.11 -32.29 -11.54
C ARG A 48 6.72 -32.86 -10.26
N HIS A 49 8.04 -33.05 -10.20
CA HIS A 49 8.74 -33.51 -9.01
C HIS A 49 8.96 -32.32 -8.07
N VAL A 50 8.42 -32.40 -6.86
CA VAL A 50 8.44 -31.31 -5.87
C VAL A 50 9.86 -30.80 -5.57
N MET A 51 10.87 -31.67 -5.65
CA MET A 51 12.28 -31.29 -5.44
C MET A 51 12.84 -30.35 -6.52
N ASP A 52 12.22 -30.34 -7.70
CA ASP A 52 12.59 -29.44 -8.80
C ASP A 52 11.84 -28.09 -8.69
N MET A 53 10.87 -27.96 -7.79
CA MET A 53 10.03 -26.77 -7.68
C MET A 53 10.86 -25.57 -7.20
N SER A 54 10.77 -24.43 -7.89
CA SER A 54 11.33 -23.18 -7.38
C SER A 54 10.49 -22.70 -6.19
N VAL A 55 11.16 -22.31 -5.11
CA VAL A 55 10.56 -21.87 -3.85
C VAL A 55 11.02 -20.46 -3.54
N GLY A 56 10.13 -19.66 -2.93
CA GLY A 56 10.45 -18.32 -2.45
C GLY A 56 9.83 -17.20 -3.30
N ALA A 57 9.63 -17.45 -4.60
CA ALA A 57 8.95 -16.54 -5.51
C ALA A 57 7.45 -16.45 -5.16
N GLY A 58 6.95 -15.22 -4.99
CA GLY A 58 5.54 -14.91 -4.93
C GLY A 58 4.97 -14.59 -6.31
N ALA A 59 3.85 -13.87 -6.33
CA ALA A 59 3.31 -13.33 -7.58
C ALA A 59 4.12 -12.12 -8.06
N VAL A 60 4.16 -11.92 -9.38
CA VAL A 60 4.62 -10.67 -9.98
C VAL A 60 3.39 -9.80 -10.23
N LEU A 61 3.32 -8.66 -9.54
CA LEU A 61 2.24 -7.70 -9.75
C LEU A 61 2.61 -6.70 -10.84
N VAL A 62 1.69 -6.44 -11.76
CA VAL A 62 1.82 -5.40 -12.79
C VAL A 62 0.69 -4.38 -12.65
N SER A 63 1.06 -3.12 -12.42
CA SER A 63 0.11 -2.01 -12.34
C SER A 63 -0.64 -1.81 -13.66
N LYS A 64 -1.98 -1.77 -13.64
CA LYS A 64 -2.79 -1.51 -14.83
C LYS A 64 -2.68 -0.06 -15.32
N GLU A 65 -2.33 0.86 -14.42
CA GLU A 65 -2.21 2.29 -14.68
C GLU A 65 -0.81 2.64 -15.20
N SER A 66 0.24 2.23 -14.46
CA SER A 66 1.62 2.64 -14.75
C SER A 66 2.43 1.60 -15.52
N GLY A 67 2.06 0.32 -15.47
CA GLY A 67 2.88 -0.77 -15.97
C GLY A 67 4.07 -1.14 -15.08
N GLU A 68 4.17 -0.56 -13.89
CA GLU A 68 5.22 -0.91 -12.93
C GLU A 68 5.09 -2.36 -12.46
N VAL A 69 6.26 -2.99 -12.25
CA VAL A 69 6.40 -4.41 -11.91
C VAL A 69 6.90 -4.55 -10.48
N PHE A 70 6.23 -5.40 -9.70
CA PHE A 70 6.60 -5.71 -8.33
C PHE A 70 6.72 -7.23 -8.14
N GLU A 71 7.94 -7.72 -7.94
CA GLU A 71 8.20 -9.12 -7.61
C GLU A 71 7.96 -9.36 -6.12
N THR A 72 6.85 -10.02 -5.77
CA THR A 72 6.53 -10.32 -4.36
C THR A 72 7.23 -11.59 -3.88
N GLY A 73 7.32 -11.73 -2.56
CA GLY A 73 7.80 -12.95 -1.92
C GLY A 73 6.66 -13.89 -1.53
N SER A 74 7.04 -15.01 -0.93
CA SER A 74 6.10 -16.00 -0.37
C SER A 74 5.70 -15.76 1.10
N ALA A 75 6.09 -14.60 1.66
CA ALA A 75 5.84 -14.29 3.07
C ALA A 75 4.35 -14.08 3.38
N TYR A 76 3.59 -13.53 2.42
CA TYR A 76 2.15 -13.29 2.51
C TYR A 76 1.44 -13.81 1.26
N SER A 77 0.11 -13.91 1.32
CA SER A 77 -0.69 -14.30 0.14
C SER A 77 -0.70 -13.18 -0.91
N THR A 78 -1.01 -13.54 -2.15
CA THR A 78 -1.14 -12.56 -3.24
C THR A 78 -2.22 -11.53 -2.95
N GLU A 79 -3.35 -11.96 -2.37
CA GLU A 79 -4.45 -11.06 -1.99
C GLU A 79 -4.00 -10.01 -0.96
N TYR A 80 -3.11 -10.38 -0.04
CA TYR A 80 -2.52 -9.42 0.89
C TYR A 80 -1.74 -8.34 0.15
N TYR A 81 -0.77 -8.72 -0.68
CA TYR A 81 0.04 -7.78 -1.45
C TYR A 81 -0.81 -6.89 -2.37
N VAL A 82 -1.82 -7.47 -3.02
CA VAL A 82 -2.77 -6.71 -3.84
C VAL A 82 -3.56 -5.72 -3.00
N SER A 83 -4.05 -6.11 -1.82
CA SER A 83 -4.81 -5.20 -0.95
C SER A 83 -3.97 -4.01 -0.47
N VAL A 84 -2.68 -4.23 -0.20
CA VAL A 84 -1.72 -3.16 0.14
C VAL A 84 -1.49 -2.27 -1.07
N PHE A 85 -1.20 -2.86 -2.25
CA PHE A 85 -1.01 -2.11 -3.49
C PHE A 85 -2.23 -1.26 -3.86
N GLU A 86 -3.44 -1.81 -3.77
CA GLU A 86 -4.70 -1.09 -3.98
C GLU A 86 -4.91 0.06 -2.99
N SER A 87 -4.32 -0.04 -1.80
CA SER A 87 -4.43 0.98 -0.75
C SER A 87 -3.42 2.12 -0.88
N CYS A 88 -2.20 1.84 -1.34
CA CYS A 88 -1.11 2.83 -1.30
C CYS A 88 -0.20 2.90 -2.54
N GLY A 89 -0.44 2.07 -3.56
CA GLY A 89 0.35 2.00 -4.79
C GLY A 89 1.67 1.24 -4.66
N ASP A 90 1.96 0.62 -3.52
CA ASP A 90 3.17 -0.16 -3.27
C ASP A 90 2.82 -1.43 -2.49
N PRO A 91 3.00 -2.65 -3.04
CA PRO A 91 2.63 -3.88 -2.32
C PRO A 91 3.46 -4.13 -1.06
N PHE A 92 4.60 -3.45 -0.89
CA PHE A 92 5.45 -3.55 0.29
C PHE A 92 5.19 -2.42 1.30
N GLY A 93 4.18 -1.59 1.03
CA GLY A 93 3.76 -0.53 1.93
C GLY A 93 3.34 -1.07 3.30
N GLU A 94 3.80 -0.41 4.35
CA GLU A 94 3.38 -0.69 5.72
C GLU A 94 2.61 0.49 6.30
N VAL A 95 1.54 0.22 7.04
CA VAL A 95 0.81 1.27 7.76
C VAL A 95 1.68 1.87 8.86
N THR A 96 1.79 3.19 8.89
CA THR A 96 2.67 3.89 9.85
C THR A 96 1.86 4.52 10.99
N SER A 97 2.55 4.97 12.04
CA SER A 97 1.92 5.77 13.10
C SER A 97 1.63 7.22 12.68
N THR A 98 1.87 7.59 11.42
CA THR A 98 1.72 8.96 10.91
C THR A 98 0.36 9.18 10.25
N ILE A 99 -0.26 10.31 10.58
CA ILE A 99 -1.55 10.76 10.03
C ILE A 99 -1.30 12.04 9.23
N SER A 100 -1.82 12.10 8.01
CA SER A 100 -1.94 13.34 7.24
C SER A 100 -3.37 13.87 7.36
N VAL A 101 -3.49 15.13 7.79
CA VAL A 101 -4.73 15.89 7.82
C VAL A 101 -4.67 16.92 6.70
N TYR A 102 -5.58 16.83 5.74
CA TYR A 102 -5.48 17.54 4.46
C TYR A 102 -6.72 18.35 4.12
N GLY A 103 -7.73 18.38 4.99
CA GLY A 103 -8.91 19.21 4.78
C GLY A 103 -9.89 19.14 5.95
N TRP A 104 -11.02 19.81 5.79
CA TRP A 104 -12.06 19.91 6.80
C TRP A 104 -13.43 20.16 6.16
N GLU A 105 -14.48 20.03 6.97
CA GLU A 105 -15.88 20.22 6.56
C GLU A 105 -16.59 21.22 7.46
N PHE A 106 -17.61 21.89 6.94
CA PHE A 106 -18.35 22.90 7.70
C PHE A 106 -18.86 22.34 9.03
N GLY A 107 -18.58 23.04 10.13
CA GLY A 107 -18.87 22.56 11.49
C GLY A 107 -17.72 21.79 12.14
N ALA A 108 -16.54 21.72 11.52
CA ALA A 108 -15.38 21.04 12.09
C ALA A 108 -15.05 21.54 13.52
N ASN A 109 -14.90 20.60 14.45
CA ASN A 109 -14.66 20.90 15.85
C ASN A 109 -13.16 21.08 16.13
N LYS A 110 -12.70 22.30 15.85
CA LYS A 110 -11.32 22.74 16.09
C LYS A 110 -10.79 22.39 17.48
N VAL A 111 -11.57 22.67 18.54
CA VAL A 111 -11.12 22.48 19.92
C VAL A 111 -10.95 21.00 20.25
N ALA A 112 -11.90 20.16 19.83
CA ALA A 112 -11.82 18.71 20.03
C ALA A 112 -10.65 18.11 19.26
N ALA A 113 -10.43 18.52 18.00
CA ALA A 113 -9.30 18.08 17.20
C ALA A 113 -7.95 18.48 17.82
N THR A 114 -7.78 19.73 18.25
CA THR A 114 -6.53 20.16 18.91
C THR A 114 -6.25 19.36 20.19
N LYS A 115 -7.28 19.09 21.00
CA LYS A 115 -7.14 18.28 22.21
C LYS A 115 -6.74 16.85 21.90
N LEU A 116 -7.38 16.24 20.88
CA LEU A 116 -7.07 14.88 20.44
C LEU A 116 -5.64 14.77 19.93
N ILE A 117 -5.22 15.66 19.02
CA ILE A 117 -3.85 15.65 18.50
C ILE A 117 -2.85 15.78 19.65
N LYS A 118 -3.04 16.72 20.57
CA LYS A 118 -2.15 16.89 21.73
C LYS A 118 -2.09 15.66 22.63
N ALA A 119 -3.21 14.96 22.81
CA ALA A 119 -3.27 13.77 23.66
C ALA A 119 -2.53 12.59 23.04
N GLU A 120 -2.49 12.51 21.70
CA GLU A 120 -2.11 11.29 20.98
C GLU A 120 -0.81 11.44 20.17
N SER A 121 -0.20 12.63 20.10
CA SER A 121 0.94 12.93 19.20
C SER A 121 2.26 13.35 19.85
N GLY A 122 2.38 13.29 21.17
CA GLY A 122 3.55 13.79 21.90
C GLY A 122 3.77 15.32 21.82
N LEU A 123 3.05 16.00 20.93
CA LEU A 123 3.12 17.45 20.71
C LEU A 123 2.53 18.23 21.88
N ASN A 124 3.05 19.44 22.08
CA ASN A 124 2.47 20.38 23.01
C ASN A 124 1.21 21.05 22.42
N LEU A 125 0.50 21.83 23.25
CA LEU A 125 -0.76 22.46 22.86
C LEU A 125 -0.59 23.44 21.69
N ARG A 126 0.54 24.17 21.64
CA ARG A 126 0.82 25.15 20.59
C ARG A 126 1.01 24.44 19.25
N GLU A 127 1.84 23.41 19.21
CA GLU A 127 2.11 22.61 18.01
C GLU A 127 0.83 21.94 17.49
N SER A 128 0.06 21.33 18.38
CA SER A 128 -1.21 20.69 18.03
C SER A 128 -2.21 21.69 17.44
N LYS A 129 -2.25 22.92 17.97
CA LYS A 129 -3.09 23.99 17.45
C LYS A 129 -2.61 24.45 16.07
N LEU A 130 -1.30 24.58 15.87
CA LEU A 130 -0.73 24.99 14.57
C LEU A 130 -1.11 24.02 13.45
N ILE A 131 -1.15 22.71 13.73
CA ILE A 131 -1.62 21.71 12.77
C ILE A 131 -3.06 21.97 12.37
N VAL A 132 -3.96 22.12 13.35
CA VAL A 132 -5.39 22.34 13.08
C VAL A 132 -5.62 23.68 12.37
N ASP A 133 -4.92 24.74 12.80
CA ASP A 133 -5.02 26.06 12.18
C ASP A 133 -4.58 26.04 10.71
N ALA A 134 -3.46 25.37 10.42
CA ALA A 134 -2.97 25.19 9.05
C ALA A 134 -4.00 24.46 8.18
N VAL A 135 -4.58 23.36 8.67
CA VAL A 135 -5.60 22.59 7.93
C VAL A 135 -6.86 23.42 7.66
N LEU A 136 -7.29 24.24 8.63
CA LEU A 136 -8.43 25.14 8.42
C LEU A 136 -8.13 26.22 7.36
N ASN A 137 -6.86 26.57 7.17
CA ASN A 137 -6.38 27.44 6.10
C ASN A 137 -6.06 26.69 4.80
N ASN A 138 -6.52 25.44 4.65
CA ASN A 138 -6.30 24.56 3.49
C ASN A 138 -4.84 24.14 3.27
N GLU A 139 -4.01 24.18 4.33
CA GLU A 139 -2.67 23.61 4.31
C GLU A 139 -2.67 22.21 4.94
N SER A 140 -2.21 21.20 4.20
CA SER A 140 -2.06 19.85 4.74
C SER A 140 -0.94 19.79 5.78
N ARG A 141 -1.15 19.06 6.87
CA ARG A 141 -0.15 18.81 7.91
C ARG A 141 -0.20 17.36 8.36
N SER A 142 0.95 16.85 8.78
CA SER A 142 1.07 15.51 9.36
C SER A 142 1.53 15.56 10.80
N PHE A 143 1.21 14.50 11.54
CA PHE A 143 1.76 14.22 12.87
C PHE A 143 1.81 12.72 13.11
N THR A 144 2.62 12.30 14.06
CA THR A 144 2.86 10.91 14.40
C THR A 144 2.22 10.58 15.75
N THR A 145 1.70 9.38 15.89
CA THR A 145 1.11 8.81 17.11
C THR A 145 2.02 7.72 17.69
N GLU A 146 1.61 7.09 18.79
CA GLU A 146 2.41 6.04 19.44
C GLU A 146 2.56 4.76 18.59
N SER A 147 1.54 4.41 17.79
CA SER A 147 1.54 3.19 16.96
C SER A 147 0.66 3.32 15.72
N SER A 148 0.80 2.40 14.77
CA SER A 148 -0.04 2.35 13.56
C SER A 148 -1.51 2.05 13.88
N GLU A 149 -1.79 1.22 14.88
CA GLU A 149 -3.16 0.95 15.34
C GLU A 149 -3.78 2.23 15.89
N LYS A 150 -3.01 3.00 16.68
CA LYS A 150 -3.48 4.26 17.24
C LYS A 150 -3.75 5.29 16.16
N ALA A 151 -2.92 5.33 15.12
CA ALA A 151 -3.11 6.25 14.01
C ALA A 151 -4.49 6.07 13.34
N ILE A 152 -4.95 4.83 13.17
CA ILE A 152 -6.28 4.53 12.62
C ILE A 152 -7.39 5.05 13.54
N GLU A 153 -7.30 4.78 14.85
CA GLU A 153 -8.29 5.25 15.83
C GLU A 153 -8.39 6.78 15.83
N VAL A 154 -7.24 7.46 15.82
CA VAL A 154 -7.16 8.93 15.85
C VAL A 154 -7.69 9.52 14.55
N ALA A 155 -7.35 8.94 13.39
CA ALA A 155 -7.90 9.36 12.10
C ALA A 155 -9.43 9.22 12.07
N ASN A 156 -9.99 8.13 12.62
CA ASN A 156 -11.45 7.96 12.74
C ASN A 156 -12.10 9.04 13.61
N LYS A 157 -11.51 9.34 14.77
CA LYS A 157 -12.01 10.40 15.66
C LYS A 157 -11.91 11.78 15.02
N LEU A 158 -10.82 12.09 14.32
CA LEU A 158 -10.66 13.35 13.58
C LEU A 158 -11.72 13.49 12.48
N ARG A 159 -12.03 12.42 11.75
CA ARG A 159 -13.15 12.41 10.79
C ARG A 159 -14.49 12.72 11.45
N ASN A 160 -14.75 12.17 12.62
CA ASN A 160 -15.97 12.49 13.39
C ASN A 160 -15.99 13.95 13.89
N TYR A 161 -14.84 14.61 13.97
CA TYR A 161 -14.74 16.05 14.27
C TYR A 161 -14.78 16.92 13.01
N GLY A 162 -15.07 16.36 11.83
CA GLY A 162 -15.19 17.10 10.58
C GLY A 162 -13.86 17.38 9.88
N PHE A 163 -12.80 16.61 10.16
CA PHE A 163 -11.51 16.72 9.47
C PHE A 163 -11.33 15.61 8.44
N ARG A 164 -10.74 15.94 7.30
CA ARG A 164 -10.32 14.97 6.28
C ARG A 164 -8.90 14.56 6.56
N CYS A 165 -8.69 13.28 6.82
CA CYS A 165 -7.39 12.73 7.14
C CYS A 165 -7.26 11.29 6.68
N LYS A 166 -6.02 10.84 6.52
CA LYS A 166 -5.66 9.46 6.25
C LYS A 166 -4.40 9.08 7.02
N GLN A 167 -4.32 7.81 7.42
CA GLN A 167 -3.05 7.23 7.85
C GLN A 167 -2.11 7.16 6.63
N LEU A 168 -0.84 7.45 6.85
CA LEU A 168 0.18 7.34 5.82
C LEU A 168 0.80 5.95 5.83
N TRP A 169 1.15 5.50 4.65
CA TRP A 169 1.93 4.29 4.42
C TRP A 169 3.42 4.65 4.42
N SER A 170 4.29 3.65 4.59
CA SER A 170 5.75 3.83 4.65
C SER A 170 6.31 4.56 3.41
N ASN A 171 5.74 4.32 2.24
CA ASN A 171 6.08 4.99 0.97
C ASN A 171 5.49 6.42 0.83
N GLN A 172 4.68 6.86 1.78
CA GLN A 172 3.99 8.16 1.77
C GLN A 172 4.44 9.09 2.91
N CYS A 173 5.39 8.65 3.74
CA CYS A 173 5.95 9.42 4.85
C CYS A 173 7.10 10.33 4.41
#